data_AF-A0A2D7C3X6-F1
#
_entry.id   AF-A0A2D7C3X6-F1
#
_cell.length_a   1.000
_cell.length_b   1.000
_cell.length_c   1.000
_cell.angle_alpha   90.00
_cell.angle_beta   90.00
_cell.angle_gamma   90.00
#
_symmetry.space_group_name_H-M   'P 1'
#
loop_
_entity.id
_entity.type
_entity.pdbx_description
1 polymer ?
#
loop_
_entity_poly.entity_id
_entity_poly.type
_entity_poly.pdbx_seq_one_letter_code
_entity_poly.pdbx_strand_id
1 'polypeptide(L)'
;MNKILLVSIISLIMSSSVYADDHETNTNWVHFGNDSGGSQYSPLDQININNVKKLEIAWVHNSGDFKNNPGGLSFQVTPIMANDLLYYCTPFNRVFAIDPLTGDEKWVFDPHSQKGENTQPLIEGERLYGTCRGVSYWENNK
;
A
#
# COMPACT_ATOMS: atom_id res chain seq x y z
N MET A 1 44.52 13.43 61.39
CA MET A 1 44.68 12.41 60.33
C MET A 1 43.53 11.42 60.41
N ASN A 2 42.86 11.20 59.27
CA ASN A 2 41.88 10.13 58.91
C ASN A 2 40.55 10.09 59.70
N LYS A 3 39.48 10.71 59.20
CA LYS A 3 38.54 10.30 58.11
C LYS A 3 37.52 9.25 58.57
N ILE A 4 36.33 9.75 58.91
CA ILE A 4 35.07 9.03 59.13
C ILE A 4 34.53 8.56 57.78
N LEU A 5 34.19 7.27 57.66
CA LEU A 5 33.47 6.72 56.52
C LEU A 5 32.01 7.21 56.56
N LEU A 6 31.57 7.82 55.45
CA LEU A 6 30.16 8.01 55.12
C LEU A 6 29.88 7.17 53.86
N VAL A 7 29.01 6.17 53.99
CA VAL A 7 28.52 5.35 52.89
C VAL A 7 27.46 6.17 52.16
N SER A 8 27.80 6.72 50.99
CA SER A 8 26.82 7.34 50.09
C SER A 8 26.17 6.27 49.22
N ILE A 9 24.86 6.10 49.39
CA ILE A 9 23.99 5.32 48.50
C ILE A 9 23.87 6.10 47.19
N ILE A 10 24.47 5.58 46.12
CA ILE A 10 24.27 6.09 44.75
C ILE A 10 23.01 5.42 44.21
N SER A 11 21.92 6.18 44.13
CA SER A 11 20.71 5.75 43.44
C SER A 11 20.93 5.89 41.93
N LEU A 12 20.91 4.76 41.21
CA LEU A 12 21.10 4.70 39.77
C LEU A 12 19.78 5.09 39.08
N ILE A 13 19.68 6.33 38.62
CA ILE A 13 18.56 6.77 37.77
C ILE A 13 18.79 6.16 36.39
N MET A 14 18.09 5.07 36.08
CA MET A 14 17.96 4.60 34.70
C MET A 14 17.09 5.61 33.95
N SER A 15 17.73 6.52 33.24
CA SER A 15 17.08 7.30 32.19
C SER A 15 16.70 6.34 31.06
N SER A 16 15.44 5.92 31.03
CA SER A 16 14.87 5.33 29.83
C SER A 16 14.83 6.43 28.77
N SER A 17 15.75 6.35 27.80
CA SER A 17 15.62 7.08 26.55
C SER A 17 14.30 6.64 25.93
N VAL A 18 13.29 7.51 25.98
CA VAL A 18 12.18 7.42 25.05
C VAL A 18 12.83 7.65 23.69
N TYR A 19 12.98 6.58 22.90
CA TYR A 19 13.14 6.76 21.47
C TYR A 19 11.88 7.49 21.03
N ALA A 20 12.02 8.77 20.71
CA ALA A 20 11.03 9.42 19.87
C ALA A 20 11.06 8.62 18.57
N ASP A 21 10.03 7.82 18.36
CA ASP A 21 9.72 7.29 17.05
C ASP A 21 9.61 8.53 16.17
N ASP A 22 10.55 8.67 15.24
CA ASP A 22 10.50 9.76 14.28
C ASP A 22 9.20 9.53 13.53
N HIS A 23 8.20 10.37 13.78
CA HIS A 23 6.97 10.41 13.01
C HIS A 23 7.35 10.92 11.60
N GLU A 24 8.10 10.13 10.84
CA GLU A 24 7.76 9.99 9.43
C GLU A 24 6.28 9.63 9.48
N THR A 25 5.43 10.57 9.05
CA THR A 25 4.05 10.27 8.77
C THR A 25 4.08 9.07 7.84
N ASN A 26 3.84 7.88 8.38
CA ASN A 26 3.84 6.66 7.61
C ASN A 26 2.67 6.78 6.63
N THR A 27 2.97 7.30 5.44
CA THR A 27 2.02 7.49 4.36
C THR A 27 1.67 6.16 3.70
N ASN A 28 2.35 5.07 4.07
CA ASN A 28 2.15 3.75 3.46
C ASN A 28 0.82 3.17 3.91
N TRP A 29 0.06 2.66 2.93
CA TRP A 29 -1.18 1.94 3.13
C TRP A 29 -0.92 0.47 2.79
N VAL A 30 -0.16 -0.22 3.65
CA VAL A 30 0.37 -1.57 3.32
C VAL A 30 -0.65 -2.69 3.50
N HIS A 31 -1.76 -2.43 4.20
CA HIS A 31 -2.85 -3.36 4.42
C HIS A 31 -4.10 -2.94 3.65
N PHE A 32 -4.95 -3.90 3.28
CA PHE A 32 -6.24 -3.62 2.64
C PHE A 32 -7.07 -2.55 3.38
N GLY A 33 -7.06 -2.55 4.71
CA GLY A 33 -7.76 -1.57 5.54
C GLY A 33 -6.85 -0.58 6.28
N ASN A 34 -5.70 -0.23 5.69
CA ASN A 34 -4.62 0.61 6.24
C ASN A 34 -3.80 -0.03 7.37
N ASP A 35 -4.47 -0.51 8.42
CA ASP A 35 -3.84 -1.14 9.59
C ASP A 35 -4.28 -2.60 9.77
N SER A 36 -3.67 -3.29 10.73
CA SER A 36 -3.97 -4.69 11.06
C SER A 36 -5.40 -4.93 11.56
N GLY A 37 -6.06 -3.91 12.10
CA GLY A 37 -7.46 -3.93 12.51
C GLY A 37 -8.43 -3.58 11.38
N GLY A 38 -7.93 -3.08 10.25
CA GLY A 38 -8.72 -2.71 9.09
C GLY A 38 -9.56 -1.45 9.29
N SER A 39 -9.05 -0.44 10.01
CA SER A 39 -9.81 0.77 10.35
C SER A 39 -10.28 1.59 9.15
N GLN A 40 -9.59 1.50 8.01
CA GLN A 40 -9.77 2.37 6.85
C GLN A 40 -9.62 3.87 7.18
N TYR A 41 -8.93 4.20 8.27
CA TYR A 41 -8.70 5.57 8.72
C TYR A 41 -7.34 6.07 8.23
N SER A 42 -7.31 7.26 7.64
CA SER A 42 -6.07 7.99 7.31
C SER A 42 -5.87 9.16 8.28
N PRO A 43 -4.69 9.32 8.90
CA PRO A 43 -4.37 10.47 9.73
C PRO A 43 -4.02 11.73 8.91
N LEU A 44 -3.93 11.64 7.57
CA LEU A 44 -3.57 12.76 6.70
C LEU A 44 -4.68 13.82 6.66
N ASP A 45 -4.30 15.09 6.74
CA ASP A 45 -5.23 16.23 6.82
C ASP A 45 -5.01 17.30 5.72
N GLN A 46 -4.05 17.05 4.81
CA GLN A 46 -3.76 17.94 3.67
C GLN A 46 -5.01 18.23 2.84
N ILE A 47 -5.86 17.22 2.64
CA ILE A 47 -7.19 17.34 2.04
C ILE A 47 -8.23 17.36 3.17
N ASN A 48 -9.06 18.40 3.20
CA ASN A 48 -10.07 18.60 4.23
C ASN A 48 -11.30 19.33 3.67
N ILE A 49 -12.31 19.53 4.52
CA ILE A 49 -13.61 20.12 4.15
C ILE A 49 -13.50 21.51 3.52
N ASN A 50 -12.42 22.25 3.78
CA ASN A 50 -12.24 23.60 3.27
C ASN A 50 -11.64 23.63 1.86
N ASN A 51 -10.91 22.57 1.47
CA ASN A 51 -10.17 22.52 0.20
C ASN A 51 -10.55 21.36 -0.74
N VAL A 52 -11.34 20.38 -0.31
CA VAL A 52 -11.74 19.20 -1.11
C VAL A 52 -12.35 19.57 -2.47
N LYS A 53 -13.04 20.71 -2.55
CA LYS A 53 -13.62 21.24 -3.80
C LYS A 53 -12.58 21.64 -4.87
N LYS A 54 -11.29 21.67 -4.52
CA LYS A 54 -10.18 22.02 -5.41
C LYS A 54 -9.49 20.79 -6.00
N LEU A 55 -9.92 19.58 -5.63
CA LEU A 55 -9.31 18.36 -6.16
C LEU A 55 -9.53 18.25 -7.67
N GLU A 56 -8.48 17.82 -8.35
CA GLU A 56 -8.47 17.50 -9.77
C GLU A 56 -7.91 16.10 -9.97
N ILE A 57 -8.22 15.49 -11.11
CA ILE A 57 -7.66 14.20 -11.48
C ILE A 57 -6.18 14.41 -11.81
N ALA A 58 -5.30 13.80 -11.02
CA ALA A 58 -3.86 13.81 -11.30
C ALA A 58 -3.52 12.95 -12.52
N TRP A 59 -4.10 11.74 -12.60
CA TRP A 59 -3.92 10.80 -13.70
C TRP A 59 -5.01 9.73 -13.71
N VAL A 60 -5.13 8.99 -14.82
CA VAL A 60 -6.00 7.82 -14.96
C VAL A 60 -5.20 6.68 -15.55
N HIS A 61 -5.21 5.54 -14.87
CA HIS A 61 -4.66 4.29 -15.39
C HIS A 61 -5.78 3.39 -15.93
N ASN A 62 -5.57 2.82 -17.12
CA ASN A 62 -6.53 1.92 -17.76
C ASN A 62 -5.91 0.53 -17.85
N SER A 63 -6.41 -0.44 -17.06
CA SER A 63 -5.85 -1.79 -17.05
C SER A 63 -5.97 -2.51 -18.40
N GLY A 64 -6.93 -2.13 -19.24
CA GLY A 64 -7.26 -2.83 -20.49
C GLY A 64 -8.21 -4.02 -20.30
N ASP A 65 -8.69 -4.27 -19.07
CA ASP A 65 -9.73 -5.25 -18.76
C ASP A 65 -11.10 -4.73 -19.23
N PHE A 66 -11.31 -4.60 -20.54
CA PHE A 66 -12.58 -4.08 -21.07
C PHE A 66 -13.12 -4.90 -22.25
N LYS A 67 -12.38 -5.94 -22.71
CA LYS A 67 -12.75 -6.69 -23.90
C LYS A 67 -13.80 -7.76 -23.59
N ASN A 68 -14.91 -7.72 -24.34
CA ASN A 68 -15.89 -8.79 -24.55
C ASN A 68 -16.59 -9.35 -23.29
N ASN A 69 -17.01 -8.49 -22.37
CA ASN A 69 -17.80 -8.93 -21.22
C ASN A 69 -19.22 -8.32 -21.20
N PRO A 70 -20.23 -9.01 -21.76
CA PRO A 70 -21.61 -8.53 -21.76
C PRO A 70 -22.25 -8.44 -20.35
N GLY A 71 -21.67 -9.10 -19.33
CA GLY A 71 -22.11 -9.04 -17.93
C GLY A 71 -21.45 -7.93 -17.10
N GLY A 72 -20.51 -7.18 -17.68
CA GLY A 72 -19.69 -6.21 -16.95
C GLY A 72 -18.63 -6.85 -16.06
N LEU A 73 -17.78 -6.01 -15.45
CA LEU A 73 -16.68 -6.45 -14.59
C LEU A 73 -16.90 -5.98 -13.16
N SER A 74 -16.53 -6.83 -12.20
CA SER A 74 -16.66 -6.52 -10.78
C SER A 74 -15.32 -6.03 -10.21
N PHE A 75 -15.00 -4.76 -10.48
CA PHE A 75 -13.80 -4.12 -9.96
C PHE A 75 -14.03 -3.67 -8.51
N GLN A 76 -13.62 -4.48 -7.53
CA GLN A 76 -13.88 -4.27 -6.10
C GLN A 76 -12.59 -4.07 -5.28
N VAL A 77 -11.49 -3.70 -5.95
CA VAL A 77 -10.17 -3.62 -5.32
C VAL A 77 -10.03 -2.36 -4.48
N THR A 78 -9.46 -2.50 -3.29
CA THR A 78 -8.79 -1.40 -2.57
C THR A 78 -7.30 -1.51 -2.82
N PRO A 79 -6.69 -0.56 -3.54
CA PRO A 79 -5.24 -0.54 -3.75
C PRO A 79 -4.47 -0.44 -2.44
N ILE A 80 -3.25 -0.96 -2.41
CA ILE A 80 -2.31 -0.75 -1.31
C ILE A 80 -1.12 0.06 -1.81
N MET A 81 -0.48 0.82 -0.92
CA MET A 81 0.76 1.53 -1.20
C MET A 81 1.88 0.98 -0.31
N ALA A 82 2.94 0.50 -0.94
CA ALA A 82 4.14 -0.02 -0.28
C ALA A 82 5.35 0.20 -1.20
N ASN A 83 6.55 0.38 -0.64
CA ASN A 83 7.78 0.59 -1.42
C ASN A 83 7.63 1.63 -2.54
N ASP A 84 7.00 2.77 -2.23
CA ASP A 84 6.75 3.87 -3.16
C ASP A 84 5.92 3.52 -4.42
N LEU A 85 5.23 2.37 -4.40
CA LEU A 85 4.40 1.90 -5.50
C LEU A 85 2.96 1.65 -5.05
N LEU A 86 2.03 1.95 -5.96
CA LEU A 86 0.63 1.63 -5.81
C LEU A 86 0.35 0.27 -6.46
N TYR A 87 -0.19 -0.67 -5.68
CA TYR A 87 -0.53 -2.00 -6.16
C TYR A 87 -2.03 -2.22 -6.17
N TYR A 88 -2.54 -2.76 -7.27
CA TYR A 88 -3.92 -3.21 -7.36
C TYR A 88 -4.06 -4.45 -8.25
N CYS A 89 -5.13 -5.20 -8.05
CA CYS A 89 -5.47 -6.38 -8.82
C CYS A 89 -6.79 -6.21 -9.57
N THR A 90 -7.02 -7.05 -10.56
CA THR A 90 -8.22 -6.99 -11.40
C THR A 90 -9.02 -8.29 -11.37
N PRO A 91 -10.29 -8.28 -11.82
CA PRO A 91 -11.12 -9.49 -11.96
C PRO A 91 -10.49 -10.63 -12.76
N PHE A 92 -9.48 -10.34 -13.59
CA PHE A 92 -8.76 -11.30 -14.41
C PHE A 92 -7.48 -11.84 -13.74
N ASN A 93 -7.33 -11.65 -12.42
CA ASN A 93 -6.16 -12.04 -11.62
C ASN A 93 -4.84 -11.40 -12.09
N ARG A 94 -4.91 -10.26 -12.77
CA ARG A 94 -3.74 -9.45 -13.09
C ARG A 94 -3.41 -8.57 -11.89
N VAL A 95 -2.12 -8.33 -11.64
CA VAL A 95 -1.63 -7.43 -10.59
C VAL A 95 -0.76 -6.37 -11.23
N PHE A 96 -1.04 -5.13 -10.92
CA PHE A 96 -0.35 -3.95 -11.43
C PHE A 96 0.45 -3.31 -10.31
N ALA A 97 1.65 -2.83 -10.65
CA ALA A 97 2.39 -1.88 -9.84
C ALA A 97 2.55 -0.57 -10.62
N ILE A 98 2.09 0.51 -10.02
CA ILE A 98 1.96 1.82 -10.64
C ILE A 98 2.79 2.84 -9.88
N ASP A 99 3.41 3.77 -10.60
CA ASP A 99 3.95 5.00 -10.02
C ASP A 99 2.81 5.86 -9.46
N PRO A 100 2.72 6.12 -8.14
CA PRO A 100 1.62 6.90 -7.59
C PRO A 100 1.66 8.37 -8.02
N LEU A 101 2.82 8.89 -8.45
CA LEU A 101 2.97 10.28 -8.87
C LEU A 101 2.58 10.49 -10.34
N THR A 102 2.95 9.56 -11.23
CA THR A 102 2.73 9.71 -12.67
C THR A 102 1.59 8.88 -13.23
N GLY A 103 1.21 7.79 -12.55
CA GLY A 103 0.25 6.81 -13.06
C GLY A 103 0.86 5.79 -14.03
N ASP A 104 2.19 5.79 -14.19
CA ASP A 104 2.88 4.87 -15.11
C ASP A 104 2.94 3.44 -14.56
N GLU A 105 2.71 2.45 -15.44
CA GLU A 105 2.94 1.05 -15.12
C GLU A 105 4.44 0.77 -14.95
N LYS A 106 4.85 0.30 -13.76
CA LYS A 106 6.21 -0.21 -13.54
C LYS A 106 6.33 -1.66 -13.96
N TRP A 107 5.31 -2.46 -13.64
CA TRP A 107 5.19 -3.83 -14.09
C TRP A 107 3.75 -4.32 -13.97
N VAL A 108 3.46 -5.38 -14.71
CA VAL A 108 2.21 -6.13 -14.64
C VAL A 108 2.53 -7.61 -14.50
N PHE A 109 1.92 -8.26 -13.52
CA PHE A 109 1.83 -9.70 -13.47
C PHE A 109 0.52 -10.13 -14.14
N ASP A 110 0.62 -10.91 -15.20
CA ASP A 110 -0.52 -11.53 -15.87
C ASP A 110 -0.33 -13.06 -15.88
N PRO A 111 -1.13 -13.82 -15.12
CA PRO A 111 -1.03 -15.28 -15.06
C PRO A 111 -1.48 -15.97 -16.36
N HIS A 112 -1.95 -15.22 -17.35
CA HIS A 112 -2.43 -15.69 -18.64
C HIS A 112 -1.60 -15.17 -19.82
N SER A 113 -0.55 -14.39 -19.57
CA SER A 113 0.42 -14.03 -20.61
C SER A 113 1.10 -15.28 -21.20
N GLN A 114 1.35 -15.28 -22.51
CA GLN A 114 2.20 -16.32 -23.10
C GLN A 114 3.62 -16.18 -22.55
N LYS A 115 4.29 -17.31 -22.28
CA LYS A 115 5.67 -17.30 -21.77
C LYS A 115 6.57 -16.43 -22.65
N GLY A 116 7.07 -15.33 -22.09
CA GLY A 116 8.17 -14.56 -22.66
C GLY A 116 7.79 -13.30 -23.42
N GLU A 117 6.51 -12.93 -23.49
CA GLU A 117 6.09 -11.68 -24.11
C GLU A 117 5.27 -10.82 -23.14
N ASN A 118 5.63 -9.54 -23.02
CA ASN A 118 4.79 -8.50 -22.41
C ASN A 118 3.58 -8.16 -23.31
N THR A 119 3.15 -9.10 -24.15
CA THR A 119 2.09 -8.92 -25.15
C THR A 119 0.73 -9.25 -24.55
N GLN A 120 -0.29 -8.74 -25.24
CA GLN A 120 -1.64 -8.53 -24.73
C GLN A 120 -2.20 -9.72 -23.92
N PRO A 121 -3.00 -9.43 -22.88
CA PRO A 121 -3.67 -10.46 -22.09
C PRO A 121 -4.35 -11.48 -23.00
N LEU A 122 -4.00 -12.76 -22.86
CA LEU A 122 -4.77 -13.84 -23.49
C LEU A 122 -6.09 -14.00 -22.73
N ILE A 123 -7.06 -13.17 -23.06
CA ILE A 123 -8.44 -13.38 -22.62
C ILE A 123 -9.11 -14.24 -23.70
N GLU A 124 -8.79 -15.53 -23.71
CA GLU A 124 -9.49 -16.53 -24.54
C GLU A 124 -10.34 -17.43 -23.65
N GLY A 125 -11.67 -17.34 -23.81
CA GLY A 125 -12.67 -18.17 -23.11
C GLY A 125 -13.54 -17.45 -22.08
N GLU A 126 -14.69 -18.05 -21.77
CA GLU A 126 -15.62 -17.63 -20.71
C GLU A 126 -15.01 -17.92 -19.32
N ARG A 127 -14.11 -17.06 -18.85
CA ARG A 127 -13.66 -17.15 -17.46
C ARG A 127 -14.74 -16.63 -16.53
N LEU A 128 -15.10 -17.47 -15.56
CA LEU A 128 -15.96 -17.12 -14.44
C LEU A 128 -15.42 -15.85 -13.77
N TYR A 129 -16.27 -14.85 -13.69
CA TYR A 129 -16.05 -13.57 -13.03
C TYR A 129 -15.37 -13.75 -11.67
N GLY A 130 -14.07 -13.44 -11.61
CA GLY A 130 -13.35 -13.31 -10.34
C GLY A 130 -13.66 -11.94 -9.72
N THR A 131 -13.95 -11.90 -8.43
CA THR A 131 -13.83 -10.63 -7.69
C THR A 131 -12.40 -10.54 -7.18
N CYS A 132 -11.70 -9.44 -7.49
CA CYS A 132 -10.50 -9.09 -6.74
C CYS A 132 -10.79 -7.94 -5.78
N ARG A 133 -10.44 -8.13 -4.49
CA ARG A 133 -10.64 -7.12 -3.44
C ARG A 133 -9.35 -6.42 -3.03
N GLY A 134 -8.19 -6.98 -3.31
CA GLY A 134 -6.92 -6.43 -2.86
C GLY A 134 -5.78 -7.39 -3.08
N VAL A 135 -4.58 -6.89 -2.79
CA VAL A 135 -3.37 -7.70 -2.67
C VAL A 135 -2.86 -7.59 -1.23
N SER A 136 -1.94 -8.46 -0.84
CA SER A 136 -1.23 -8.36 0.43
C SER A 136 0.24 -8.11 0.16
N TYR A 137 0.82 -7.22 0.94
CA TYR A 137 2.23 -6.90 0.91
C TYR A 137 3.00 -7.68 1.97
N TRP A 138 4.19 -8.14 1.62
CA TRP A 138 5.13 -8.74 2.55
C TRP A 138 6.56 -8.39 2.13
N GLU A 139 7.38 -8.06 3.11
CA GLU A 139 8.81 -7.88 2.99
C GLU A 139 9.53 -8.56 4.13
N ASN A 140 10.76 -8.99 3.87
CA ASN A 140 11.64 -9.50 4.90
C ASN A 140 12.45 -8.35 5.47
N ASN A 141 12.20 -7.99 6.74
CA ASN A 141 13.04 -7.08 7.50
C ASN A 141 14.35 -7.80 7.86
N LYS A 142 15.36 -7.71 6.99
CA LYS A 142 16.73 -8.12 7.32
C LYS A 142 17.60 -6.91 7.56
#